data_AF-A0A5D2KZP7-F1
#
_entry.id   AF-A0A5D2KZP7-F1
#
_cell.length_a   1.000
_cell.length_b   1.000
_cell.length_c   1.000
_cell.angle_alpha   90.00
_cell.angle_beta   90.00
_cell.angle_gamma   90.00
#
_symmetry.space_group_name_H-M   'P 1'
#
loop_
_entity.id
_entity.type
_entity.pdbx_description
1 polymer ?
#
loop_
_entity_poly.entity_id
_entity_poly.type
_entity_poly.pdbx_seq_one_letter_code
_entity_poly.pdbx_strand_id
1 'polypeptide(L)'
;MEGQKSQAKLTRTQSSLLRSSPTVRSSIHSMSSITEGDFIKDQEDKDDHQHRESLLNDEKRKKPPTKKSCSMTPRIIPVRFNPVFAMASISFFSFIFFFCFYLRREEIPTSECLLLALIFVAITLFFASKNKGLINQGIVCFKERLQFSKPNSKPVQWFIGETHCNKSNDNNNKENGRLQLVVREGVEFYSNGDFYEGEFHKGKCNGSGVYNYFVNGRYEGDWVEGRYDGYGVESWSRGSRYRGQYRQGVRHGFGIYRFYTGDSYSGEWCNGQSHGVGVQTCADGSCYVGEFKSGVKHGLGYYHFRNGDKYCGEYFGDKMHGFGVYHFANGHCYEGSWHEGQKQGYGMYTFRSGDTKCGEWDSGTLKTSLPPLTDAILRAVQAARKAAGNAIKLRRVDEQVNKAVLAANRAATAARVAAVRAVQNQMDGKFCYTDV
;
A
#
# COMPACT_ATOMS: atom_id res chain seq x y z
N MET A 1 10.27 31.58 -43.12
CA MET A 1 9.86 30.16 -43.05
C MET A 1 10.60 29.53 -41.88
N GLU A 2 10.07 29.68 -40.67
CA GLU A 2 10.66 29.12 -39.45
C GLU A 2 9.82 27.93 -39.01
N GLY A 3 10.40 26.73 -39.12
CA GLY A 3 9.81 25.49 -38.61
C GLY A 3 10.28 25.22 -37.20
N GLN A 4 9.41 25.49 -36.22
CA GLN A 4 9.56 25.05 -34.84
C GLN A 4 9.66 23.52 -34.78
N LYS A 5 10.83 22.99 -34.40
CA LYS A 5 10.99 21.57 -34.02
C LYS A 5 10.45 21.39 -32.60
N SER A 6 9.28 20.76 -32.50
CA SER A 6 8.74 20.24 -31.25
C SER A 6 9.63 19.10 -30.73
N GLN A 7 10.40 19.34 -29.68
CA GLN A 7 10.98 18.27 -28.85
C GLN A 7 9.83 17.52 -28.17
N ALA A 8 9.47 16.35 -28.69
CA ALA A 8 8.53 15.45 -28.04
C ALA A 8 9.12 14.96 -26.71
N LYS A 9 8.49 15.35 -25.60
CA LYS A 9 8.82 14.89 -24.25
C LYS A 9 8.41 13.41 -24.11
N LEU A 10 9.35 12.49 -24.36
CA LEU A 10 9.14 11.03 -24.55
C LEU A 10 8.68 10.23 -23.31
N THR A 11 8.12 10.85 -22.26
CA THR A 11 7.96 10.17 -20.96
C THR A 11 6.58 10.29 -20.30
N ARG A 12 5.52 10.73 -20.98
CA ARG A 12 4.22 10.94 -20.31
C ARG A 12 3.20 9.83 -20.58
N THR A 13 3.42 8.65 -19.99
CA THR A 13 2.30 7.78 -19.55
C THR A 13 2.33 7.72 -18.02
N GLN A 14 1.32 8.28 -17.38
CA GLN A 14 1.28 8.44 -15.93
C GLN A 14 0.97 7.11 -15.22
N SER A 15 2.02 6.38 -14.79
CA SER A 15 1.89 5.23 -13.87
C SER A 15 1.33 5.64 -12.50
N SER A 16 1.27 6.94 -12.19
CA SER A 16 0.68 7.51 -10.98
C SER A 16 -0.79 7.11 -10.74
N LEU A 17 -1.48 6.57 -11.75
CA LEU A 17 -2.81 5.96 -11.60
C LEU A 17 -2.81 4.75 -10.65
N LEU A 18 -1.72 3.98 -10.60
CA LEU A 18 -1.54 2.88 -9.64
C LEU A 18 -1.23 3.37 -8.22
N ARG A 19 -0.83 4.64 -8.08
CA ARG A 19 -0.53 5.30 -6.80
C ARG A 19 -1.75 6.01 -6.19
N SER A 20 -2.75 6.35 -7.00
CA SER A 20 -3.84 7.27 -6.65
C SER A 20 -5.22 6.61 -6.49
N SER A 21 -5.34 5.29 -6.69
CA SER A 21 -6.54 4.58 -6.23
C SER A 21 -6.50 4.57 -4.69
N PRO A 22 -7.45 5.20 -3.98
CA PRO A 22 -7.37 5.39 -2.53
C PRO A 22 -7.24 4.03 -1.84
N THR A 23 -6.03 3.75 -1.36
CA THR A 23 -5.58 2.43 -0.89
C THR A 23 -6.11 2.06 0.50
N VAL A 24 -7.06 2.81 1.04
CA VAL A 24 -7.68 2.54 2.33
C VAL A 24 -9.14 2.97 2.27
N ARG A 25 -9.98 2.16 1.61
CA ARG A 25 -11.39 2.05 2.05
C ARG A 25 -11.44 0.90 3.05
N SER A 26 -10.74 1.10 4.16
CA SER A 26 -10.89 0.20 5.28
C SER A 26 -12.26 0.47 5.91
N SER A 27 -12.88 -0.59 6.39
CA SER A 27 -13.97 -0.57 7.34
C SER A 27 -13.66 0.23 8.63
N ILE A 28 -12.45 0.81 8.79
CA ILE A 28 -11.98 1.47 10.01
C ILE A 28 -12.79 2.73 10.33
N HIS A 29 -13.34 3.46 9.34
CA HIS A 29 -14.19 4.62 9.64
C HIS A 29 -15.57 4.25 10.18
N SER A 30 -16.05 3.03 9.94
CA SER A 30 -17.34 2.55 10.46
C SER A 30 -17.19 1.58 11.64
N MET A 31 -15.95 1.23 12.01
CA MET A 31 -15.61 0.26 13.05
C MET A 31 -14.66 0.86 14.11
N SER A 32 -14.95 2.06 14.61
CA SER A 32 -14.26 2.60 15.80
C SER A 32 -14.98 2.18 17.09
N SER A 33 -14.89 0.89 17.42
CA SER A 33 -14.96 0.45 18.81
C SER A 33 -14.31 -0.93 18.92
N ILE A 34 -13.36 -1.07 19.86
CA ILE A 34 -12.69 -2.28 20.37
C ILE A 34 -11.17 -2.30 20.08
N THR A 35 -10.46 -1.71 21.05
CA THR A 35 -9.14 -2.06 21.61
C THR A 35 -7.99 -2.38 20.66
N GLU A 36 -7.10 -1.40 20.45
CA GLU A 36 -5.70 -1.64 20.09
C GLU A 36 -4.94 -2.12 21.33
N GLY A 37 -4.45 -3.35 21.26
CA GLY A 37 -3.56 -3.95 22.23
C GLY A 37 -2.77 -5.06 21.55
N ASP A 38 -1.47 -4.78 21.39
CA ASP A 38 -0.38 -5.70 21.09
C ASP A 38 -0.13 -6.20 19.64
N PHE A 39 1.17 -6.23 19.35
CA PHE A 39 1.93 -6.90 18.26
C PHE A 39 2.26 -6.10 16.99
N ILE A 40 3.41 -5.41 17.03
CA ILE A 40 4.46 -5.57 16.00
C ILE A 40 5.80 -5.72 16.73
N LYS A 41 6.43 -6.89 16.61
CA LYS A 41 7.86 -7.08 16.82
C LYS A 41 8.41 -7.46 15.44
N ASP A 42 9.15 -6.54 14.84
CA ASP A 42 9.81 -6.75 13.56
C ASP A 42 10.90 -7.83 13.69
N GLN A 43 10.93 -8.76 12.75
CA GLN A 43 11.98 -9.75 12.59
C GLN A 43 12.70 -9.41 11.28
N GLU A 44 13.88 -8.79 11.41
CA GLU A 44 14.87 -8.65 10.35
C GLU A 44 15.64 -9.96 10.24
N ASP A 45 15.48 -10.69 9.13
CA ASP A 45 16.38 -11.79 8.77
C ASP A 45 17.60 -11.21 8.04
N LYS A 46 18.78 -11.39 8.64
CA LYS A 46 20.08 -11.33 7.98
C LYS A 46 20.65 -12.75 7.95
N ASP A 47 20.79 -13.28 6.74
CA ASP A 47 21.60 -14.46 6.47
C ASP A 47 23.09 -14.09 6.57
N ASP A 48 23.85 -14.89 7.32
CA ASP A 48 25.25 -15.17 6.98
C ASP A 48 25.64 -16.58 7.49
N HIS A 49 26.23 -17.36 6.58
CA HIS A 49 26.75 -18.70 6.80
C HIS A 49 28.12 -18.64 7.50
N GLN A 50 28.38 -19.47 8.51
CA GLN A 50 29.45 -20.49 8.51
C GLN A 50 29.67 -21.23 9.85
N HIS A 51 29.85 -22.55 9.69
CA HIS A 51 30.73 -23.49 10.40
C HIS A 51 30.54 -23.93 11.87
N ARG A 52 30.19 -25.23 11.96
CA ARG A 52 30.87 -26.36 12.64
C ARG A 52 30.75 -26.57 14.17
N GLU A 53 30.37 -27.82 14.46
CA GLU A 53 30.78 -28.71 15.59
C GLU A 53 30.43 -28.26 17.01
N SER A 54 30.09 -29.09 17.98
CA SER A 54 29.79 -30.52 18.10
C SER A 54 29.35 -30.76 19.57
N LEU A 55 28.84 -31.96 19.84
CA LEU A 55 28.82 -32.65 21.15
C LEU A 55 27.67 -32.35 22.15
N LEU A 56 26.75 -33.31 22.13
CA LEU A 56 26.44 -34.26 23.22
C LEU A 56 25.85 -33.76 24.56
N ASN A 57 24.83 -34.56 24.92
CA ASN A 57 24.50 -35.07 26.25
C ASN A 57 23.47 -34.34 27.11
N ASP A 58 22.28 -34.93 27.02
CA ASP A 58 21.68 -35.77 28.07
C ASP A 58 20.97 -35.10 29.26
N GLU A 59 19.67 -35.41 29.25
CA GLU A 59 18.94 -36.04 30.33
C GLU A 59 18.44 -35.26 31.57
N LYS A 60 17.17 -35.59 31.85
CA LYS A 60 16.51 -35.78 33.15
C LYS A 60 15.85 -34.59 33.85
N ARG A 61 14.53 -34.54 33.59
CA ARG A 61 13.42 -34.75 34.56
C ARG A 61 13.64 -34.25 36.00
N LYS A 62 12.77 -33.33 36.46
CA LYS A 62 11.70 -33.55 37.46
C LYS A 62 11.07 -32.22 37.93
N LYS A 63 9.73 -32.15 37.94
CA LYS A 63 8.87 -31.19 38.67
C LYS A 63 8.61 -31.73 40.12
N PRO A 64 7.78 -31.07 40.96
CA PRO A 64 7.72 -29.70 41.49
C PRO A 64 7.79 -29.75 43.06
N PRO A 65 7.45 -28.69 43.87
CA PRO A 65 6.05 -28.48 44.26
C PRO A 65 5.62 -27.04 44.72
N THR A 66 4.31 -26.78 44.53
CA THR A 66 3.29 -26.09 45.37
C THR A 66 3.55 -24.83 46.24
N LYS A 67 2.71 -23.80 45.96
CA LYS A 67 1.80 -22.98 46.82
C LYS A 67 2.34 -22.09 47.96
N LYS A 68 2.00 -20.79 47.89
CA LYS A 68 1.40 -19.88 48.94
C LYS A 68 1.22 -18.47 48.33
N SER A 69 0.01 -17.99 48.04
CA SER A 69 -0.94 -17.21 48.88
C SER A 69 -0.61 -15.73 49.13
N CYS A 70 -1.55 -14.89 48.69
CA CYS A 70 -1.99 -13.57 49.22
C CYS A 70 -1.19 -12.27 49.02
N SER A 71 -1.89 -11.33 48.37
CA SER A 71 -2.29 -10.00 48.87
C SER A 71 -1.80 -8.80 48.05
N MET A 72 -2.78 -7.96 47.70
CA MET A 72 -2.66 -6.71 46.97
C MET A 72 -2.34 -5.56 47.93
N THR A 73 -1.42 -4.68 47.53
CA THR A 73 -1.36 -3.28 47.97
C THR A 73 -0.98 -2.38 46.78
N PRO A 74 -1.52 -1.15 46.67
CA PRO A 74 -1.35 -0.30 45.50
C PRO A 74 -0.02 0.48 45.56
N ARG A 75 0.75 0.47 44.48
CA ARG A 75 1.95 1.31 44.34
C ARG A 75 1.67 2.52 43.46
N ILE A 76 1.82 3.70 44.07
CA ILE A 76 1.98 5.02 43.45
C ILE A 76 3.29 5.00 42.64
N ILE A 77 3.23 5.40 41.37
CA ILE A 77 4.43 5.55 40.50
C ILE A 77 4.77 7.05 40.41
N PRO A 78 6.01 7.48 40.71
CA PRO A 78 6.43 8.87 40.57
C PRO A 78 6.79 9.20 39.12
N VAL A 79 6.29 10.33 38.62
CA VAL A 79 6.68 10.90 37.31
C VAL A 79 8.06 11.55 37.47
N ARG A 80 9.09 10.97 36.82
CA ARG A 80 10.40 11.63 36.68
C ARG A 80 10.29 12.75 35.64
N PHE A 81 10.29 14.00 36.09
CA PHE A 81 10.38 15.19 35.26
C PHE A 81 11.83 15.35 34.77
N ASN A 82 12.06 15.32 33.46
CA ASN A 82 13.41 15.32 32.89
C ASN A 82 13.87 16.78 32.63
N PRO A 83 14.89 17.32 33.32
CA PRO A 83 15.23 18.76 33.32
C PRO A 83 15.74 19.30 31.98
N VAL A 84 16.05 18.43 31.02
CA VAL A 84 16.49 18.81 29.66
C VAL A 84 15.37 19.52 28.86
N PHE A 85 14.10 19.18 29.11
CA PHE A 85 12.97 19.76 28.38
C PHE A 85 12.61 21.19 28.85
N ALA A 86 12.82 21.49 30.12
CA ALA A 86 12.64 22.85 30.64
C ALA A 86 13.68 23.79 30.04
N MET A 87 14.94 23.34 29.92
CA MET A 87 16.02 24.16 29.37
C MET A 87 15.86 24.42 27.86
N ALA A 88 15.37 23.45 27.09
CA ALA A 88 15.15 23.60 25.65
C ALA A 88 13.92 24.47 25.31
N SER A 89 12.89 24.44 26.15
CA SER A 89 11.73 25.32 25.97
C SER A 89 12.07 26.76 26.34
N ILE A 90 12.84 26.98 27.42
CA ILE A 90 13.29 28.31 27.82
C ILE A 90 14.22 28.93 26.76
N SER A 91 15.12 28.14 26.14
CA SER A 91 15.98 28.65 25.06
C SER A 91 15.19 28.99 23.79
N PHE A 92 14.17 28.20 23.45
CA PHE A 92 13.29 28.45 22.31
C PHE A 92 12.45 29.73 22.49
N PHE A 93 11.87 29.95 23.67
CA PHE A 93 11.11 31.16 23.97
C PHE A 93 11.99 32.42 24.09
N SER A 94 13.21 32.28 24.62
CA SER A 94 14.20 33.37 24.66
C SER A 94 14.63 33.80 23.25
N PHE A 95 14.80 32.84 22.33
CA PHE A 95 15.19 33.13 20.95
C PHE A 95 14.03 33.73 20.13
N ILE A 96 12.78 33.31 20.38
CA ILE A 96 11.58 33.95 19.82
C ILE A 96 11.46 35.39 20.32
N PHE A 97 11.68 35.62 21.61
CA PHE A 97 11.63 36.97 22.18
C PHE A 97 12.73 37.87 21.58
N PHE A 98 13.94 37.35 21.40
CA PHE A 98 15.04 38.06 20.73
C PHE A 98 14.72 38.36 19.26
N PHE A 99 14.16 37.39 18.51
CA PHE A 99 13.77 37.57 17.10
C PHE A 99 12.63 38.59 16.95
N CYS A 100 11.62 38.57 17.83
CA CYS A 100 10.53 39.56 17.86
C CYS A 100 11.03 40.96 18.24
N PHE A 101 12.03 41.07 19.12
CA PHE A 101 12.64 42.36 19.47
C PHE A 101 13.54 42.88 18.33
N TYR A 102 14.21 42.00 17.60
CA TYR A 102 15.08 42.34 16.47
C TYR A 102 14.27 42.80 15.25
N LEU A 103 13.09 42.22 15.00
CA LEU A 103 12.15 42.67 13.98
C LEU A 103 11.47 44.01 14.30
N ARG A 104 11.60 44.52 15.54
CA ARG A 104 11.05 45.81 15.97
C ARG A 104 12.01 46.98 15.74
N ARG A 105 13.24 46.72 15.29
CA ARG A 105 14.18 47.78 14.89
C ARG A 105 13.92 48.14 13.43
N GLU A 106 13.46 49.36 13.20
CA GLU A 106 12.88 49.89 11.96
C GLU A 106 13.83 50.04 10.75
N GLU A 107 15.02 49.45 10.72
CA GLU A 107 16.00 49.74 9.66
C GLU A 107 16.80 48.53 9.16
N ILE A 108 16.14 47.47 8.67
CA ILE A 108 16.82 46.35 7.97
C ILE A 108 16.04 45.97 6.69
N PRO A 109 16.71 45.81 5.52
CA PRO A 109 16.06 45.52 4.24
C PRO A 109 15.35 44.16 4.22
N THR A 110 14.15 44.15 3.64
CA THR A 110 13.13 43.10 3.72
C THR A 110 13.54 41.72 3.17
N SER A 111 14.57 41.63 2.33
CA SER A 111 15.04 40.37 1.73
C SER A 111 15.83 39.50 2.70
N GLU A 112 16.58 40.08 3.63
CA GLU A 112 17.40 39.34 4.59
C GLU A 112 16.55 38.77 5.73
N CYS A 113 15.52 39.52 6.16
CA CYS A 113 14.51 39.05 7.10
C CYS A 113 13.73 37.83 6.55
N LEU A 114 13.44 37.82 5.24
CA LEU A 114 12.78 36.70 4.58
C LEU A 114 13.68 35.45 4.59
N LEU A 115 14.97 35.60 4.28
CA LEU A 115 15.93 34.50 4.29
C LEU A 115 16.06 33.88 5.70
N LEU A 116 16.18 34.72 6.73
CA LEU A 116 16.28 34.27 8.11
C LEU A 116 14.99 33.57 8.59
N ALA A 117 13.82 34.08 8.18
CA ALA A 117 12.54 33.43 8.48
C ALA A 117 12.43 32.05 7.80
N LEU A 118 12.89 31.91 6.55
CA LEU A 118 12.88 30.63 5.83
C LEU A 118 13.85 29.61 6.45
N ILE A 119 15.03 30.05 6.88
CA ILE A 119 16.00 29.19 7.60
C ILE A 119 15.39 28.72 8.93
N PHE A 120 14.70 29.60 9.67
CA PHE A 120 14.02 29.23 10.91
C PHE A 120 12.89 28.20 10.67
N VAL A 121 12.08 28.39 9.63
CA VAL A 121 11.04 27.41 9.24
C VAL A 121 11.67 26.06 8.87
N ALA A 122 12.81 26.05 8.17
CA ALA A 122 13.50 24.81 7.83
C ALA A 122 14.01 24.07 9.08
N ILE A 123 14.61 24.78 10.03
CA ILE A 123 15.14 24.20 11.27
C ILE A 123 13.99 23.66 12.15
N THR A 124 12.90 24.41 12.29
CA THR A 124 11.73 23.95 13.06
C THR A 124 11.08 22.71 12.44
N LEU A 125 10.94 22.66 11.10
CA LEU A 125 10.45 21.46 10.41
C LEU A 125 11.40 20.27 10.56
N PHE A 126 12.71 20.50 10.57
CA PHE A 126 13.70 19.45 10.80
C PHE A 126 13.55 18.82 12.19
N PHE A 127 13.44 19.64 13.25
CA PHE A 127 13.22 19.13 14.61
C PHE A 127 11.83 18.49 14.79
N ALA A 128 10.79 19.05 14.16
CA ALA A 128 9.47 18.43 14.13
C ALA A 128 9.48 17.07 13.42
N SER A 129 10.29 16.94 12.36
CA SER A 129 10.42 15.69 11.61
C SER A 129 11.12 14.57 12.39
N LYS A 130 12.03 14.93 13.30
CA LYS A 130 12.76 13.97 14.14
C LYS A 130 12.01 13.55 15.40
N ASN A 131 11.09 14.38 15.90
CA ASN A 131 10.32 14.12 17.12
C ASN A 131 8.84 13.76 16.85
N LYS A 132 8.53 13.14 15.71
CA LYS A 132 7.15 12.77 15.31
C LYS A 132 6.40 11.93 16.35
N GLY A 133 7.10 11.08 17.10
CA GLY A 133 6.50 10.27 18.18
C GLY A 133 6.00 11.09 19.38
N LEU A 134 6.71 12.17 19.75
CA LEU A 134 6.36 13.03 20.88
C LEU A 134 5.29 14.08 20.51
N ILE A 135 5.29 14.56 19.26
CA ILE A 135 4.24 15.47 18.76
C ILE A 135 2.88 14.76 18.73
N ASN A 136 2.85 13.48 18.36
CA ASN A 136 1.62 12.70 18.39
C ASN A 136 1.10 12.49 19.83
N GLN A 137 1.97 12.33 20.82
CA GLN A 137 1.57 12.28 22.24
C GLN A 137 1.07 13.63 22.78
N GLY A 138 1.69 14.74 22.35
CA GLY A 138 1.24 16.09 22.72
C GLY A 138 -0.13 16.47 22.12
N ILE A 139 -0.41 16.03 20.89
CA ILE A 139 -1.71 16.26 20.21
C ILE A 139 -2.82 15.40 20.85
N VAL A 140 -2.51 14.20 21.34
CA VAL A 140 -3.45 13.37 22.10
C VAL A 140 -3.83 14.04 23.43
N CYS A 141 -2.85 14.61 24.14
CA CYS A 141 -3.10 15.32 25.41
C CYS A 141 -3.87 16.65 25.22
N PHE A 142 -3.68 17.36 24.10
CA PHE A 142 -4.42 18.59 23.81
C PHE A 142 -5.86 18.33 23.34
N LYS A 143 -6.14 17.16 22.75
CA LYS A 143 -7.49 16.73 22.37
C LYS A 143 -8.36 16.35 23.56
N GLU A 144 -7.78 15.95 24.68
CA GLU A 144 -8.52 15.65 25.91
C GLU A 144 -9.01 16.91 26.65
N ARG A 145 -8.49 18.10 26.34
CA ARG A 145 -8.83 19.35 27.05
C ARG A 145 -9.91 20.21 26.36
N LEU A 146 -10.38 19.83 25.17
CA LEU A 146 -11.54 20.44 24.51
C LEU A 146 -12.52 19.36 24.04
N GLN A 147 -13.27 18.78 24.98
CA GLN A 147 -14.43 17.95 24.65
C GLN A 147 -15.69 18.82 24.59
N PHE A 148 -16.09 19.20 23.38
CA PHE A 148 -17.51 19.40 23.07
C PHE A 148 -18.10 18.02 22.75
N SER A 149 -19.03 17.59 23.59
CA SER A 149 -19.76 16.32 23.48
C SER A 149 -20.40 16.14 22.09
N LYS A 150 -20.11 15.02 21.43
CA LYS A 150 -20.94 14.46 20.35
C LYS A 150 -21.38 13.06 20.78
N PRO A 151 -22.67 12.70 20.59
CA PRO A 151 -23.18 11.42 21.05
C PRO A 151 -22.63 10.29 20.19
N ASN A 152 -22.14 9.24 20.87
CA ASN A 152 -21.60 8.03 20.29
C ASN A 152 -22.78 7.04 20.11
N SER A 153 -23.37 6.95 18.92
CA SER A 153 -24.43 5.97 18.64
C SER A 153 -23.83 4.68 18.09
N LYS A 154 -24.07 3.55 18.79
CA LYS A 154 -23.83 2.19 18.27
C LYS A 154 -24.61 1.99 16.96
N PRO A 155 -24.12 1.18 16.00
CA PRO A 155 -24.89 0.86 14.80
C PRO A 155 -26.24 0.29 15.21
N VAL A 156 -27.31 0.82 14.60
CA VAL A 156 -28.68 0.45 14.95
C VAL A 156 -28.97 -0.93 14.39
N GLN A 157 -29.01 -1.91 15.27
CA GLN A 157 -29.52 -3.25 14.98
C GLN A 157 -31.05 -3.16 15.03
N TRP A 158 -31.70 -3.22 13.87
CA TRP A 158 -33.16 -3.26 13.78
C TRP A 158 -33.64 -4.70 13.90
N PHE A 159 -34.35 -5.00 14.98
CA PHE A 159 -35.11 -6.25 15.14
C PHE A 159 -36.59 -5.89 14.99
N ILE A 160 -37.21 -6.27 13.87
CA ILE A 160 -38.67 -6.25 13.76
C ILE A 160 -39.16 -7.63 14.22
N GLY A 161 -39.64 -7.66 15.47
CA GLY A 161 -40.08 -8.86 16.17
C GLY A 161 -39.89 -8.73 17.67
N GLU A 162 -40.40 -7.68 18.30
CA GLU A 162 -40.47 -7.61 19.76
C GLU A 162 -41.57 -8.55 20.25
N THR A 163 -41.20 -9.68 20.86
CA THR A 163 -42.04 -10.30 21.88
C THR A 163 -41.52 -9.85 23.24
N HIS A 164 -42.27 -8.95 23.88
CA HIS A 164 -42.21 -8.76 25.32
C HIS A 164 -42.39 -10.11 26.03
N CYS A 165 -41.32 -10.67 26.59
CA CYS A 165 -41.44 -11.72 27.59
C CYS A 165 -41.43 -11.06 28.97
N ASN A 166 -42.63 -10.92 29.53
CA ASN A 166 -42.83 -10.68 30.95
C ASN A 166 -42.05 -11.73 31.76
N LYS A 167 -41.29 -11.25 32.73
CA LYS A 167 -40.69 -12.10 33.76
C LYS A 167 -41.81 -12.68 34.62
N SER A 168 -42.12 -13.95 34.44
CA SER A 168 -42.67 -14.79 35.49
C SER A 168 -41.62 -15.83 35.87
N ASN A 169 -41.28 -15.83 37.16
CA ASN A 169 -40.53 -16.90 37.81
C ASN A 169 -41.15 -18.25 37.48
N ASP A 170 -40.37 -19.18 36.96
CA ASP A 170 -40.50 -20.57 37.35
C ASP A 170 -39.15 -21.29 37.26
N ASN A 171 -38.81 -21.93 38.37
CA ASN A 171 -37.65 -22.79 38.51
C ASN A 171 -38.00 -24.19 37.99
N ASN A 172 -36.96 -24.90 37.54
CA ASN A 172 -36.91 -26.30 37.09
C ASN A 172 -37.24 -26.55 35.62
N ASN A 173 -36.20 -26.78 34.81
CA ASN A 173 -35.84 -28.15 34.43
C ASN A 173 -34.54 -28.20 33.63
N LYS A 174 -33.67 -29.12 34.04
CA LYS A 174 -32.59 -29.65 33.21
C LYS A 174 -33.22 -30.44 32.07
N GLU A 175 -33.21 -29.92 30.85
CA GLU A 175 -33.38 -30.74 29.66
C GLU A 175 -32.40 -30.30 28.57
N ASN A 176 -31.51 -31.24 28.23
CA ASN A 176 -30.92 -31.48 26.93
C ASN A 176 -30.62 -30.25 26.08
N GLY A 177 -29.37 -29.78 26.21
CA GLY A 177 -28.77 -28.77 25.34
C GLY A 177 -28.90 -29.15 23.88
N ARG A 178 -29.98 -28.68 23.27
CA ARG A 178 -30.16 -28.51 21.84
C ARG A 178 -28.89 -27.79 21.39
N LEU A 179 -28.03 -28.47 20.62
CA LEU A 179 -26.94 -27.82 19.90
C LEU A 179 -27.62 -26.72 19.09
N GLN A 180 -27.58 -25.48 19.60
CA GLN A 180 -28.21 -24.36 18.96
C GLN A 180 -27.49 -24.27 17.62
N LEU A 181 -28.25 -24.49 16.55
CA LEU A 181 -27.74 -24.45 15.20
C LEU A 181 -27.33 -23.00 15.00
N VAL A 182 -26.08 -22.67 15.31
CA VAL A 182 -25.54 -21.31 15.17
C VAL A 182 -25.58 -21.06 13.68
N VAL A 183 -26.65 -20.41 13.23
CA VAL A 183 -26.78 -19.93 11.87
C VAL A 183 -25.61 -18.97 11.70
N ARG A 184 -24.67 -19.34 10.84
CA ARG A 184 -23.44 -18.58 10.61
C ARG A 184 -23.62 -17.55 9.50
N GLU A 185 -24.78 -17.49 8.86
CA GLU A 185 -25.04 -16.66 7.68
C GLU A 185 -26.08 -15.58 8.03
N GLY A 186 -25.75 -14.31 7.88
CA GLY A 186 -26.61 -13.20 8.28
C GLY A 186 -26.37 -11.92 7.48
N VAL A 187 -27.18 -10.91 7.79
CA VAL A 187 -27.10 -9.58 7.17
C VAL A 187 -26.85 -8.53 8.25
N GLU A 188 -25.85 -7.68 8.06
CA GLU A 188 -25.53 -6.56 8.95
C GLU A 188 -25.61 -5.24 8.18
N PHE A 189 -26.43 -4.31 8.68
CA PHE A 189 -26.55 -2.96 8.13
C PHE A 189 -25.73 -1.99 8.97
N TYR A 190 -24.96 -1.14 8.29
CA TYR A 190 -24.17 -0.10 8.93
C TYR A 190 -24.89 1.25 8.86
N SER A 191 -24.60 2.13 9.81
CA SER A 191 -25.23 3.45 9.91
C SER A 191 -24.96 4.37 8.72
N ASN A 192 -23.91 4.08 7.93
CA ASN A 192 -23.56 4.78 6.71
C ASN A 192 -24.33 4.30 5.46
N GLY A 193 -25.23 3.33 5.61
CA GLY A 193 -25.99 2.73 4.52
C GLY A 193 -25.27 1.58 3.80
N ASP A 194 -24.05 1.25 4.21
CA ASP A 194 -23.38 0.04 3.76
C ASP A 194 -24.05 -1.18 4.40
N PHE A 195 -23.91 -2.34 3.77
CA PHE A 195 -24.37 -3.59 4.37
C PHE A 195 -23.52 -4.77 3.94
N TYR A 196 -23.42 -5.74 4.84
CA TYR A 196 -22.74 -7.02 4.64
C TYR A 196 -23.75 -8.16 4.64
N GLU A 197 -23.60 -9.09 3.71
CA GLU A 197 -24.37 -10.32 3.61
C GLU A 197 -23.40 -11.50 3.50
N GLY A 198 -23.44 -12.42 4.45
CA GLY A 198 -22.58 -13.60 4.39
C GLY A 198 -22.30 -14.21 5.74
N GLU A 199 -21.14 -14.86 5.84
CA GLU A 199 -20.77 -15.64 7.00
C GLU A 199 -20.22 -14.80 8.16
N PHE A 200 -20.52 -15.23 9.38
CA PHE A 200 -20.13 -14.61 10.64
C PHE A 200 -19.50 -15.65 11.59
N HIS A 201 -18.49 -15.21 12.33
CA HIS A 201 -17.89 -15.95 13.43
C HIS A 201 -17.61 -15.02 14.60
N LYS A 202 -18.13 -15.34 15.80
CA LYS A 202 -17.97 -14.53 17.03
C LYS A 202 -18.34 -13.05 16.83
N GLY A 203 -19.48 -12.80 16.16
CA GLY A 203 -19.97 -11.44 15.89
C GLY A 203 -19.17 -10.65 14.86
N LYS A 204 -18.23 -11.26 14.14
CA LYS A 204 -17.45 -10.61 13.07
C LYS A 204 -17.66 -11.31 11.74
N CYS A 205 -17.65 -10.56 10.64
CA CYS A 205 -17.65 -11.12 9.28
C CYS A 205 -16.45 -12.07 9.12
N ASN A 206 -16.71 -13.31 8.76
CA ASN A 206 -15.67 -14.34 8.66
C ASN A 206 -16.14 -15.45 7.72
N GLY A 207 -15.30 -15.83 6.76
CA GLY A 207 -15.65 -16.77 5.71
C GLY A 207 -16.02 -16.06 4.40
N SER A 208 -17.09 -16.47 3.75
CA SER A 208 -17.55 -15.92 2.48
C SER A 208 -18.62 -14.86 2.65
N GLY A 209 -18.49 -13.71 1.98
CA GLY A 209 -19.51 -12.67 2.06
C GLY A 209 -19.39 -11.54 1.05
N VAL A 210 -20.50 -10.83 0.88
CA VAL A 210 -20.66 -9.68 -0.01
C VAL A 210 -20.85 -8.43 0.83
N TYR A 211 -20.05 -7.41 0.55
CA TYR A 211 -20.19 -6.09 1.13
C TYR A 211 -20.57 -5.08 0.07
N ASN A 212 -21.70 -4.43 0.28
CA ASN A 212 -22.20 -3.40 -0.61
C ASN A 212 -21.89 -2.04 0.02
N TYR A 213 -21.06 -1.25 -0.67
CA TYR A 213 -20.81 0.12 -0.28
C TYR A 213 -21.91 1.00 -0.86
N PHE A 214 -22.57 1.79 -0.03
CA PHE A 214 -23.58 2.74 -0.43
C PHE A 214 -23.04 3.65 -1.54
N VAL A 215 -23.60 3.52 -2.75
CA VAL A 215 -23.24 4.27 -3.97
C VAL A 215 -21.80 4.00 -4.49
N ASN A 216 -20.99 3.20 -3.79
CA ASN A 216 -19.53 3.26 -3.89
C ASN A 216 -18.87 1.99 -4.43
N GLY A 217 -19.65 0.95 -4.71
CA GLY A 217 -19.17 -0.31 -5.25
C GLY A 217 -19.58 -1.50 -4.41
N ARG A 218 -18.93 -2.64 -4.63
CA ARG A 218 -19.11 -3.85 -3.83
C ARG A 218 -17.84 -4.69 -3.78
N TYR A 219 -17.66 -5.40 -2.67
CA TYR A 219 -16.66 -6.44 -2.51
C TYR A 219 -17.33 -7.79 -2.37
N GLU A 220 -16.80 -8.80 -3.06
CA GLU A 220 -17.28 -10.18 -3.04
C GLU A 220 -16.07 -11.10 -2.83
N GLY A 221 -15.98 -11.79 -1.70
CA GLY A 221 -14.85 -12.67 -1.46
C GLY A 221 -14.73 -13.18 -0.04
N ASP A 222 -13.48 -13.49 0.32
CA ASP A 222 -13.09 -14.04 1.60
C ASP A 222 -12.92 -12.94 2.67
N TRP A 223 -13.28 -13.30 3.91
CA TRP A 223 -13.29 -12.44 5.09
C TRP A 223 -12.65 -13.13 6.27
N VAL A 224 -11.83 -12.38 7.01
CA VAL A 224 -11.25 -12.83 8.27
C VAL A 224 -11.35 -11.69 9.27
N GLU A 225 -12.06 -11.93 10.38
CA GLU A 225 -12.21 -10.98 11.50
C GLU A 225 -12.65 -9.57 11.07
N GLY A 226 -13.61 -9.49 10.14
CA GLY A 226 -14.14 -8.21 9.64
C GLY A 226 -13.27 -7.49 8.61
N ARG A 227 -12.21 -8.14 8.10
CA ARG A 227 -11.34 -7.60 7.05
C ARG A 227 -11.32 -8.51 5.83
N TYR A 228 -11.07 -7.92 4.66
CA TYR A 228 -10.80 -8.66 3.42
C TYR A 228 -9.48 -9.41 3.58
N ASP A 229 -9.50 -10.73 3.55
CA ASP A 229 -8.29 -11.54 3.66
C ASP A 229 -8.50 -12.85 2.92
N GLY A 230 -7.59 -13.18 2.00
CA GLY A 230 -7.77 -14.27 1.05
C GLY A 230 -8.00 -13.76 -0.38
N TYR A 231 -9.02 -14.27 -1.06
CA TYR A 231 -9.32 -13.95 -2.44
C TYR A 231 -10.63 -13.18 -2.57
N GLY A 232 -10.64 -12.19 -3.47
CA GLY A 232 -11.84 -11.38 -3.64
C GLY A 232 -11.89 -10.58 -4.93
N VAL A 233 -13.09 -10.13 -5.23
CA VAL A 233 -13.42 -9.26 -6.35
C VAL A 233 -14.00 -7.98 -5.80
N GLU A 234 -13.34 -6.86 -6.07
CA GLU A 234 -13.84 -5.53 -5.74
C GLU A 234 -14.22 -4.80 -7.02
N SER A 235 -15.44 -4.26 -7.05
CA SER A 235 -15.96 -3.47 -8.17
C SER A 235 -16.35 -2.09 -7.67
N TRP A 236 -15.91 -1.04 -8.37
CA TRP A 236 -16.20 0.34 -8.00
C TRP A 236 -17.29 0.94 -8.88
N SER A 237 -17.99 1.96 -8.38
CA SER A 237 -19.13 2.61 -9.05
C SER A 237 -18.83 3.22 -10.44
N ARG A 238 -17.56 3.54 -10.74
CA ARG A 238 -17.14 4.03 -12.06
C ARG A 238 -16.75 2.90 -13.04
N GLY A 239 -16.85 1.63 -12.65
CA GLY A 239 -16.52 0.49 -13.52
C GLY A 239 -15.09 -0.05 -13.40
N SER A 240 -14.25 0.56 -12.54
CA SER A 240 -12.98 -0.09 -12.16
C SER A 240 -13.27 -1.42 -11.45
N ARG A 241 -12.36 -2.39 -11.59
CA ARG A 241 -12.50 -3.71 -10.96
C ARG A 241 -11.15 -4.34 -10.64
N TYR A 242 -11.06 -4.96 -9.48
CA TYR A 242 -9.91 -5.74 -9.03
C TYR A 242 -10.34 -7.18 -8.82
N ARG A 243 -9.47 -8.11 -9.19
CA ARG A 243 -9.63 -9.54 -8.94
C ARG A 243 -8.27 -10.10 -8.51
N GLY A 244 -8.19 -10.62 -7.30
CA GLY A 244 -6.94 -11.16 -6.81
C GLY A 244 -6.95 -11.36 -5.32
N GLN A 245 -5.74 -11.33 -4.76
CA GLN A 245 -5.49 -11.57 -3.36
C GLN A 245 -5.59 -10.28 -2.52
N TYR A 246 -6.00 -10.48 -1.27
CA TYR A 246 -6.10 -9.50 -0.21
C TYR A 246 -5.43 -10.04 1.05
N ARG A 247 -4.90 -9.14 1.85
CA ARG A 247 -4.36 -9.44 3.17
C ARG A 247 -4.67 -8.25 4.07
N GLN A 248 -5.33 -8.49 5.21
CA GLN A 248 -5.63 -7.44 6.20
C GLN A 248 -6.33 -6.20 5.60
N GLY A 249 -7.26 -6.41 4.66
CA GLY A 249 -8.05 -5.34 4.03
C GLY A 249 -7.36 -4.62 2.87
N VAL A 250 -6.11 -4.96 2.52
CA VAL A 250 -5.39 -4.34 1.40
C VAL A 250 -5.06 -5.36 0.31
N ARG A 251 -5.01 -4.90 -0.95
CA ARG A 251 -4.58 -5.75 -2.08
C ARG A 251 -3.15 -6.23 -1.83
N HIS A 252 -2.92 -7.52 -1.98
CA HIS A 252 -1.63 -8.14 -1.71
C HIS A 252 -1.43 -9.34 -2.64
N GLY A 253 -0.19 -9.81 -2.81
CA GLY A 253 0.10 -11.00 -3.60
C GLY A 253 -0.18 -10.80 -5.10
N PHE A 254 -0.96 -11.66 -5.73
CA PHE A 254 -1.22 -11.57 -7.18
C PHE A 254 -2.65 -11.11 -7.50
N GLY A 255 -2.77 -10.28 -8.53
CA GLY A 255 -4.09 -9.81 -8.97
C GLY A 255 -4.07 -8.96 -10.23
N ILE A 256 -5.27 -8.75 -10.77
CA ILE A 256 -5.53 -7.88 -11.91
C ILE A 256 -6.40 -6.72 -11.46
N TYR A 257 -5.96 -5.51 -11.77
CA TYR A 257 -6.73 -4.28 -11.65
C TYR A 257 -7.03 -3.73 -13.03
N ARG A 258 -8.31 -3.55 -13.35
CA ARG A 258 -8.78 -2.89 -14.57
C ARG A 258 -9.37 -1.53 -14.19
N PHE A 259 -8.81 -0.47 -14.75
CA PHE A 259 -9.32 0.88 -14.60
C PHE A 259 -10.55 1.08 -15.48
N TYR A 260 -11.46 1.95 -15.04
CA TYR A 260 -12.58 2.38 -15.87
C TYR A 260 -12.15 3.12 -17.15
N THR A 261 -10.94 3.69 -17.17
CA THR A 261 -10.34 4.34 -18.35
C THR A 261 -9.96 3.36 -19.45
N GLY A 262 -9.95 2.05 -19.16
CA GLY A 262 -9.51 1.00 -20.07
C GLY A 262 -8.10 0.48 -19.78
N ASP A 263 -7.30 1.21 -18.99
CA ASP A 263 -5.99 0.76 -18.55
C ASP A 263 -6.11 -0.47 -17.65
N SER A 264 -5.07 -1.29 -17.59
CA SER A 264 -5.01 -2.44 -16.71
C SER A 264 -3.61 -2.68 -16.18
N TYR A 265 -3.55 -3.29 -15.00
CA TYR A 265 -2.34 -3.84 -14.42
C TYR A 265 -2.59 -5.27 -13.97
N SER A 266 -1.69 -6.17 -14.32
CA SER A 266 -1.71 -7.59 -13.96
C SER A 266 -0.35 -7.96 -13.40
N GLY A 267 -0.28 -8.38 -12.14
CA GLY A 267 1.00 -8.74 -11.55
C GLY A 267 0.96 -8.82 -10.03
N GLU A 268 2.12 -8.57 -9.45
CA GLU A 268 2.32 -8.58 -8.00
C GLU A 268 1.87 -7.27 -7.33
N TRP A 269 1.40 -7.40 -6.09
CA TRP A 269 0.84 -6.35 -5.25
C TRP A 269 1.42 -6.45 -3.83
N CYS A 270 1.80 -5.31 -3.27
CA CYS A 270 2.23 -5.23 -1.89
C CYS A 270 1.63 -3.98 -1.25
N ASN A 271 0.97 -4.15 -0.09
CA ASN A 271 0.32 -3.09 0.68
C ASN A 271 -0.55 -2.16 -0.20
N GLY A 272 -1.31 -2.78 -1.10
CA GLY A 272 -2.23 -2.10 -2.00
C GLY A 272 -1.61 -1.35 -3.19
N GLN A 273 -0.29 -1.45 -3.40
CA GLN A 273 0.43 -0.86 -4.53
C GLN A 273 0.99 -1.96 -5.44
N SER A 274 1.18 -1.65 -6.74
CA SER A 274 1.92 -2.55 -7.62
C SER A 274 3.38 -2.67 -7.16
N HIS A 275 3.87 -3.90 -7.17
CA HIS A 275 5.21 -4.26 -6.71
C HIS A 275 5.69 -5.48 -7.49
N GLY A 276 6.98 -5.81 -7.44
CA GLY A 276 7.51 -7.02 -8.08
C GLY A 276 7.36 -6.98 -9.59
N VAL A 277 7.11 -8.12 -10.23
CA VAL A 277 6.94 -8.20 -11.69
C VAL A 277 5.48 -8.02 -12.06
N GLY A 278 5.21 -7.26 -13.11
CA GLY A 278 3.86 -7.05 -13.63
C GLY A 278 3.82 -6.56 -15.07
N VAL A 279 2.59 -6.52 -15.58
CA VAL A 279 2.22 -6.03 -16.91
C VAL A 279 1.25 -4.89 -16.74
N GLN A 280 1.59 -3.72 -17.26
CA GLN A 280 0.69 -2.58 -17.41
C GLN A 280 0.32 -2.42 -18.88
N THR A 281 -0.98 -2.47 -19.18
CA THR A 281 -1.51 -2.21 -20.52
C THR A 281 -2.33 -0.93 -20.46
N CYS A 282 -2.05 0.00 -21.36
CA CYS A 282 -2.80 1.24 -21.48
C CYS A 282 -3.91 1.11 -22.53
N ALA A 283 -4.99 1.87 -22.36
CA ALA A 283 -6.11 1.90 -23.29
C ALA A 283 -5.70 2.34 -24.71
N ASP A 284 -4.59 3.05 -24.83
CA ASP A 284 -4.02 3.52 -26.09
C ASP A 284 -3.21 2.45 -26.85
N GLY A 285 -3.09 1.24 -26.30
CA GLY A 285 -2.36 0.11 -26.88
C GLY A 285 -0.89 0.04 -26.47
N SER A 286 -0.37 1.02 -25.71
CA SER A 286 0.96 0.90 -25.14
C SER A 286 1.00 -0.15 -24.02
N CYS A 287 2.13 -0.84 -23.87
CA CYS A 287 2.29 -1.84 -22.81
C CYS A 287 3.69 -1.81 -22.21
N TYR A 288 3.74 -2.02 -20.90
CA TYR A 288 4.95 -2.21 -20.13
C TYR A 288 4.93 -3.58 -19.46
N VAL A 289 6.02 -4.31 -19.58
CA VAL A 289 6.27 -5.57 -18.90
C VAL A 289 7.58 -5.41 -18.15
N GLY A 290 7.55 -5.52 -16.83
CA GLY A 290 8.77 -5.34 -16.06
C GLY A 290 8.55 -5.27 -14.57
N GLU A 291 9.56 -4.76 -13.90
CA GLU A 291 9.57 -4.60 -12.46
C GLU A 291 8.86 -3.30 -12.03
N PHE A 292 8.24 -3.37 -10.86
CA PHE A 292 7.53 -2.31 -10.18
C PHE A 292 7.97 -2.22 -8.74
N LYS A 293 8.07 -0.99 -8.23
CA LYS A 293 8.35 -0.74 -6.81
C LYS A 293 7.43 0.37 -6.33
N SER A 294 6.53 0.05 -5.40
CA SER A 294 5.66 1.03 -4.75
C SER A 294 4.84 1.87 -5.73
N GLY A 295 4.24 1.22 -6.74
CA GLY A 295 3.37 1.88 -7.70
C GLY A 295 4.04 2.43 -8.96
N VAL A 296 5.38 2.40 -9.05
CA VAL A 296 6.13 2.98 -10.19
C VAL A 296 7.00 1.93 -10.89
N LYS A 297 7.25 2.11 -12.19
CA LYS A 297 8.18 1.28 -12.96
C LYS A 297 9.59 1.46 -12.40
N HIS A 298 10.28 0.35 -12.20
CA HIS A 298 11.59 0.32 -11.57
C HIS A 298 12.37 -0.88 -12.08
N GLY A 299 13.69 -0.90 -11.93
CA GLY A 299 14.51 -2.05 -12.27
C GLY A 299 14.46 -2.36 -13.77
N LEU A 300 14.36 -3.63 -14.15
CA LEU A 300 14.35 -4.03 -15.56
C LEU A 300 12.94 -4.01 -16.16
N GLY A 301 12.83 -3.59 -17.42
CA GLY A 301 11.55 -3.58 -18.12
C GLY A 301 11.63 -3.44 -19.64
N TYR A 302 10.56 -3.90 -20.27
CA TYR A 302 10.25 -3.78 -21.68
C TYR A 302 9.02 -2.88 -21.85
N TYR A 303 9.12 -1.87 -22.70
CA TYR A 303 8.02 -0.97 -23.02
C TYR A 303 7.80 -0.93 -24.52
N HIS A 304 6.56 -1.17 -24.94
CA HIS A 304 6.09 -0.98 -26.30
C HIS A 304 5.19 0.25 -26.34
N PHE A 305 5.61 1.27 -27.08
CA PHE A 305 4.91 2.52 -27.20
C PHE A 305 3.82 2.43 -28.28
N ARG A 306 2.77 3.26 -28.14
CA ARG A 306 1.67 3.34 -29.10
C ARG A 306 2.15 3.67 -30.53
N ASN A 307 3.22 4.46 -30.65
CA ASN A 307 3.79 4.85 -31.95
C ASN A 307 4.65 3.73 -32.59
N GLY A 308 4.78 2.57 -31.95
CA GLY A 308 5.59 1.44 -32.42
C GLY A 308 7.04 1.45 -31.91
N ASP A 309 7.46 2.50 -31.19
CA ASP A 309 8.77 2.50 -30.53
C ASP A 309 8.82 1.40 -29.46
N LYS A 310 10.03 0.93 -29.14
CA LYS A 310 10.27 -0.09 -28.12
C LYS A 310 11.48 0.29 -27.29
N TYR A 311 11.39 0.13 -25.98
CA TYR A 311 12.53 0.26 -25.07
C TYR A 311 12.68 -1.00 -24.24
N CYS A 312 13.91 -1.49 -24.14
CA CYS A 312 14.29 -2.63 -23.31
C CYS A 312 15.47 -2.19 -22.44
N GLY A 313 15.33 -2.17 -21.12
CA GLY A 313 16.43 -1.78 -20.25
C GLY A 313 15.99 -1.43 -18.85
N GLU A 314 16.80 -0.59 -18.21
CA GLU A 314 16.60 -0.19 -16.82
C GLU A 314 15.63 1.00 -16.69
N TYR A 315 14.96 1.05 -15.55
CA TYR A 315 13.97 2.04 -15.14
C TYR A 315 14.22 2.49 -13.71
N PHE A 316 14.02 3.78 -13.46
CA PHE A 316 14.03 4.34 -12.12
C PHE A 316 12.91 5.38 -12.00
N GLY A 317 11.89 5.08 -11.18
CA GLY A 317 10.82 6.04 -10.87
C GLY A 317 10.04 6.46 -12.11
N ASP A 318 9.53 5.49 -12.87
CA ASP A 318 8.79 5.68 -14.14
C ASP A 318 9.60 6.21 -15.33
N LYS A 319 10.91 6.42 -15.17
CA LYS A 319 11.78 6.95 -16.23
C LYS A 319 12.77 5.90 -16.71
N MET A 320 13.06 5.92 -18.00
CA MET A 320 14.21 5.18 -18.56
C MET A 320 15.48 5.70 -17.89
N HIS A 321 16.28 4.80 -17.33
CA HIS A 321 17.47 5.11 -16.56
C HIS A 321 18.50 4.00 -16.76
N GLY A 322 19.77 4.23 -16.42
CA GLY A 322 20.79 3.19 -16.44
C GLY A 322 21.13 2.76 -17.87
N PHE A 323 21.18 1.46 -18.17
CA PHE A 323 21.48 0.97 -19.52
C PHE A 323 20.24 0.41 -20.22
N GLY A 324 20.14 0.67 -21.52
CA GLY A 324 19.00 0.19 -22.29
C GLY A 324 19.12 0.40 -23.80
N VAL A 325 18.31 -0.36 -24.52
CA VAL A 325 18.18 -0.32 -25.98
C VAL A 325 16.83 0.27 -26.34
N TYR A 326 16.84 1.27 -27.21
CA TYR A 326 15.64 1.91 -27.75
C TYR A 326 15.57 1.70 -29.26
N HIS A 327 14.56 0.96 -29.70
CA HIS A 327 14.23 0.80 -31.10
C HIS A 327 13.13 1.78 -31.49
N PHE A 328 13.43 2.64 -32.46
CA PHE A 328 12.46 3.57 -33.01
C PHE A 328 11.62 2.86 -34.09
N ALA A 329 10.34 3.19 -34.18
CA ALA A 329 9.43 2.70 -35.22
C ALA A 329 9.92 3.06 -36.63
N ASN A 330 10.68 4.16 -36.75
CA ASN A 330 11.34 4.55 -37.99
C ASN A 330 12.57 3.69 -38.33
N GLY A 331 12.89 2.64 -37.57
CA GLY A 331 13.99 1.71 -37.83
C GLY A 331 15.34 2.19 -37.29
N HIS A 332 15.40 3.33 -36.60
CA HIS A 332 16.61 3.75 -35.91
C HIS A 332 16.77 2.96 -34.60
N CYS A 333 17.96 2.94 -34.03
CA CYS A 333 18.26 2.28 -32.78
C CYS A 333 19.19 3.17 -31.92
N TYR A 334 19.01 3.16 -30.61
CA TYR A 334 20.00 3.68 -29.67
C TYR A 334 20.34 2.61 -28.63
N GLU A 335 21.63 2.40 -28.41
CA GLU A 335 22.18 1.46 -27.44
C GLU A 335 23.17 2.20 -26.54
N GLY A 336 22.88 2.31 -25.25
CA GLY A 336 23.79 3.00 -24.33
C GLY A 336 23.14 3.36 -23.01
N SER A 337 23.72 4.38 -22.36
CA SER A 337 23.24 4.86 -21.08
C SER A 337 22.09 5.88 -21.23
N TRP A 338 21.26 5.91 -20.18
CA TRP A 338 20.04 6.69 -20.05
C TRP A 338 19.99 7.34 -18.68
N HIS A 339 19.48 8.56 -18.62
CA HIS A 339 19.25 9.28 -17.39
C HIS A 339 17.97 10.10 -17.52
N GLU A 340 17.00 9.87 -16.63
CA GLU A 340 15.76 10.64 -16.55
C GLU A 340 14.97 10.70 -17.87
N GLY A 341 14.98 9.60 -18.64
CA GLY A 341 14.31 9.50 -19.94
C GLY A 341 15.10 10.04 -21.14
N GLN A 342 16.32 10.51 -20.92
CA GLN A 342 17.19 11.08 -21.96
C GLN A 342 18.42 10.22 -22.17
N LYS A 343 18.98 10.24 -23.39
CA LYS A 343 20.28 9.63 -23.67
C LYS A 343 21.35 10.39 -22.91
N GLN A 344 22.18 9.67 -22.16
CA GLN A 344 23.24 10.23 -21.32
C GLN A 344 24.47 9.32 -21.40
N GLY A 345 25.66 9.84 -21.18
CA GLY A 345 26.90 9.07 -21.14
C GLY A 345 27.24 8.42 -22.49
N TYR A 346 27.95 7.30 -22.47
CA TYR A 346 28.39 6.65 -23.70
C TYR A 346 27.26 5.86 -24.36
N GLY A 347 27.15 5.97 -25.68
CA GLY A 347 26.16 5.24 -26.45
C GLY A 347 26.37 5.32 -27.96
N MET A 348 25.68 4.44 -28.66
CA MET A 348 25.69 4.31 -30.11
C MET A 348 24.28 4.49 -30.66
N TYR A 349 24.14 5.38 -31.63
CA TYR A 349 22.92 5.59 -32.38
C TYR A 349 23.09 5.05 -33.80
N THR A 350 22.27 4.08 -34.18
CA THR A 350 22.28 3.46 -35.51
C THR A 350 21.08 3.96 -36.30
N PHE A 351 21.34 4.57 -37.46
CA PHE A 351 20.30 4.99 -38.39
C PHE A 351 19.76 3.79 -39.17
N ARG A 352 18.58 3.93 -39.77
CA ARG A 352 18.01 2.91 -40.66
C ARG A 352 18.95 2.56 -41.82
N SER A 353 19.74 3.52 -42.30
CA SER A 353 20.74 3.32 -43.36
C SER A 353 21.88 2.37 -42.96
N GLY A 354 22.06 2.11 -41.66
CA GLY A 354 23.21 1.39 -41.12
C GLY A 354 24.32 2.31 -40.60
N ASP A 355 24.26 3.61 -40.92
CA ASP A 355 25.21 4.59 -40.39
C ASP A 355 25.13 4.65 -38.86
N THR A 356 26.27 4.84 -38.20
CA THR A 356 26.33 4.94 -36.74
C THR A 356 26.90 6.27 -36.27
N LYS A 357 26.34 6.81 -35.20
CA LYS A 357 26.87 7.93 -34.44
C LYS A 357 27.12 7.48 -33.02
N CYS A 358 28.39 7.43 -32.64
CA CYS A 358 28.82 6.93 -31.35
C CYS A 358 29.54 8.03 -30.58
N GLY A 359 29.46 7.98 -29.26
CA GLY A 359 30.22 8.88 -28.41
C GLY A 359 29.52 9.20 -27.11
N GLU A 360 29.83 10.36 -26.56
CA GLU A 360 29.28 10.84 -25.30
C GLU A 360 28.04 11.71 -25.54
N TRP A 361 26.94 11.32 -24.92
CA TRP A 361 25.64 11.98 -24.96
C TRP A 361 25.39 12.72 -23.65
N ASP A 362 24.84 13.92 -23.76
CA ASP A 362 24.39 14.69 -22.61
C ASP A 362 23.02 15.25 -22.90
N SER A 363 22.03 14.90 -22.08
CA SER A 363 20.65 15.36 -22.20
C SER A 363 20.08 15.19 -23.62
N GLY A 364 20.32 14.01 -24.22
CA GLY A 364 19.83 13.66 -25.55
C GLY A 364 20.67 14.17 -26.73
N THR A 365 21.70 14.97 -26.51
CA THR A 365 22.56 15.55 -27.56
C THR A 365 23.94 14.91 -27.55
N LEU A 366 24.47 14.55 -28.72
CA LEU A 366 25.84 14.04 -28.85
C LEU A 366 26.82 15.21 -28.68
N LYS A 367 27.63 15.16 -27.62
CA LYS A 367 28.65 16.19 -27.31
C LYS A 367 29.97 15.87 -27.99
N THR A 368 30.46 14.65 -27.79
CA THR A 368 31.76 14.20 -28.28
C THR A 368 31.55 12.99 -29.17
N SER A 369 31.83 13.11 -30.46
CA SER A 369 31.79 11.98 -31.39
C SER A 369 33.04 11.13 -31.22
N LEU A 370 32.87 9.82 -31.10
CA LEU A 370 33.96 8.85 -30.94
C LEU A 370 33.80 7.68 -31.91
N PRO A 371 34.90 7.02 -32.32
CA PRO A 371 34.83 5.82 -33.17
C PRO A 371 34.03 4.68 -32.50
N PRO A 372 33.26 3.87 -33.27
CA PRO A 372 32.46 2.78 -32.72
C PRO A 372 33.26 1.72 -31.92
N LEU A 373 34.54 1.52 -32.26
CA LEU A 373 35.43 0.55 -31.61
C LEU A 373 36.13 1.11 -30.35
N THR A 374 35.80 2.32 -29.91
CA THR A 374 36.34 2.82 -28.63
C THR A 374 35.81 1.97 -27.48
N ASP A 375 36.69 1.54 -26.59
CA ASP A 375 36.40 0.71 -25.42
C ASP A 375 35.20 1.19 -24.59
N ALA A 376 35.08 2.51 -24.39
CA ALA A 376 33.97 3.10 -23.63
C ALA A 376 32.61 2.85 -24.30
N ILE A 377 32.54 2.99 -25.63
CA ILE A 377 31.33 2.73 -26.42
C ILE A 377 31.02 1.24 -26.40
N LEU A 378 32.01 0.38 -26.63
CA LEU A 378 31.81 -1.08 -26.65
C LEU A 378 31.25 -1.57 -25.31
N ARG A 379 31.80 -1.12 -24.19
CA ARG A 379 31.28 -1.47 -22.85
C ARG A 379 29.85 -0.98 -22.65
N ALA A 380 29.54 0.26 -23.03
CA ALA A 380 28.19 0.81 -22.87
C ALA A 380 27.15 0.09 -23.73
N VAL A 381 27.48 -0.23 -24.98
CA VAL A 381 26.61 -0.98 -25.89
C VAL A 381 26.41 -2.42 -25.38
N GLN A 382 27.48 -3.08 -24.91
CA GLN A 382 27.38 -4.42 -24.32
C GLN A 382 26.50 -4.41 -23.06
N ALA A 383 26.67 -3.42 -22.17
CA ALA A 383 25.83 -3.26 -20.99
C ALA A 383 24.37 -3.03 -21.35
N ALA A 384 24.09 -2.15 -22.33
CA ALA A 384 22.73 -1.90 -22.83
C ALA A 384 22.08 -3.15 -23.41
N ARG A 385 22.78 -3.91 -24.26
CA ARG A 385 22.28 -5.17 -24.82
C ARG A 385 22.04 -6.22 -23.74
N LYS A 386 22.92 -6.31 -22.73
CA LYS A 386 22.75 -7.21 -21.58
C LYS A 386 21.52 -6.83 -20.76
N ALA A 387 21.34 -5.56 -20.42
CA ALA A 387 20.17 -5.06 -19.71
C ALA A 387 18.87 -5.33 -20.51
N ALA A 388 18.87 -5.04 -21.81
CA ALA A 388 17.76 -5.34 -22.70
C ALA A 388 17.43 -6.85 -22.76
N GLY A 389 18.46 -7.70 -22.89
CA GLY A 389 18.29 -9.15 -22.90
C GLY A 389 17.74 -9.69 -21.57
N ASN A 390 18.17 -9.14 -20.44
CA ASN A 390 17.67 -9.49 -19.12
C ASN A 390 16.22 -9.03 -18.92
N ALA A 391 15.86 -7.83 -19.40
CA ALA A 391 14.50 -7.31 -19.34
C ALA A 391 13.51 -8.20 -20.11
N ILE A 392 13.91 -8.74 -21.27
CA ILE A 392 13.08 -9.68 -22.05
C ILE A 392 12.93 -11.04 -21.36
N LYS A 393 13.95 -11.47 -20.60
CA LYS A 393 13.99 -12.74 -19.87
C LYS A 393 13.33 -12.70 -18.49
N LEU A 394 12.75 -11.57 -18.08
CA LEU A 394 12.08 -11.44 -16.79
C LEU A 394 11.02 -12.53 -16.60
N ARG A 395 10.93 -13.02 -15.36
CA ARG A 395 9.98 -14.08 -14.98
C ARG A 395 8.56 -13.64 -15.30
N ARG A 396 7.87 -14.43 -16.12
CA ARG A 396 6.44 -14.21 -16.39
C ARG A 396 5.62 -14.56 -15.14
N VAL A 397 4.67 -13.69 -14.81
CA VAL A 397 3.75 -13.85 -13.67
C VAL A 397 2.33 -14.22 -14.09
N ASP A 398 2.10 -14.44 -15.39
CA ASP A 398 0.77 -14.67 -15.96
C ASP A 398 0.07 -15.88 -15.32
N GLU A 399 0.81 -16.96 -15.05
CA GLU A 399 0.27 -18.17 -14.44
C GLU A 399 -0.20 -17.92 -12.99
N GLN A 400 0.61 -17.26 -12.17
CA GLN A 400 0.29 -16.93 -10.79
C GLN A 400 -0.89 -15.95 -10.73
N VAL A 401 -0.91 -14.96 -11.61
CA VAL A 401 -2.02 -14.01 -11.75
C VAL A 401 -3.30 -14.74 -12.17
N ASN A 402 -3.25 -15.62 -13.17
CA ASN A 402 -4.40 -16.40 -13.62
C ASN A 402 -4.94 -17.29 -12.50
N LYS A 403 -4.06 -17.96 -11.75
CA LYS A 403 -4.44 -18.77 -10.58
C LYS A 403 -5.14 -17.92 -9.51
N ALA A 404 -4.61 -16.74 -9.20
CA ALA A 404 -5.21 -15.83 -8.22
C ALA A 404 -6.57 -15.29 -8.69
N VAL A 405 -6.72 -14.97 -9.98
CA VAL A 405 -8.00 -14.53 -10.56
C VAL A 405 -9.04 -15.64 -10.54
N LEU A 406 -8.65 -16.88 -10.87
CA LEU A 406 -9.54 -18.04 -10.78
C LEU A 406 -10.02 -18.27 -9.33
N ALA A 407 -9.11 -18.21 -8.36
CA ALA A 407 -9.45 -18.30 -6.95
C ALA A 407 -10.36 -17.16 -6.49
N ALA A 408 -10.10 -15.91 -6.91
CA ALA A 408 -10.96 -14.76 -6.63
C ALA A 408 -12.37 -14.92 -7.21
N ASN A 409 -12.52 -15.46 -8.41
CA ASN A 409 -13.85 -15.71 -8.99
C ASN A 409 -14.60 -16.83 -8.24
N ARG A 410 -13.89 -17.85 -7.74
CA ARG A 410 -14.48 -18.89 -6.89
C ARG A 410 -14.95 -18.32 -5.55
N ALA A 411 -14.09 -17.56 -4.87
CA ALA A 411 -14.42 -16.88 -3.62
C ALA A 411 -15.62 -15.93 -3.79
N ALA A 412 -15.64 -15.12 -4.85
CA ALA A 412 -16.79 -14.26 -5.15
C ALA A 412 -18.08 -15.06 -5.41
N THR A 413 -17.99 -16.26 -6.00
CA THR A 413 -19.16 -17.12 -6.21
C THR A 413 -19.66 -17.71 -4.89
N ALA A 414 -18.75 -18.18 -4.03
CA ALA A 414 -19.09 -18.64 -2.69
C ALA A 414 -19.71 -17.51 -1.85
N ALA A 415 -19.15 -16.31 -1.91
CA ALA A 415 -19.69 -15.11 -1.27
C ALA A 415 -21.13 -14.81 -1.69
N ARG A 416 -21.43 -14.85 -2.99
CA ARG A 416 -22.81 -14.66 -3.48
C ARG A 416 -23.77 -15.75 -2.98
N VAL A 417 -23.32 -17.02 -2.90
CA VAL A 417 -24.14 -18.11 -2.35
C VAL A 417 -24.41 -17.89 -0.86
N ALA A 418 -23.39 -17.52 -0.09
CA ALA A 418 -23.52 -17.20 1.33
C ALA A 418 -24.46 -16.00 1.56
N ALA A 419 -24.35 -14.95 0.75
CA ALA A 419 -25.24 -13.80 0.79
C ALA A 419 -26.71 -14.19 0.53
N VAL A 420 -26.98 -15.01 -0.49
CA VAL A 420 -28.34 -15.50 -0.78
C VAL A 420 -28.92 -16.27 0.40
N ARG A 421 -28.12 -17.16 1.02
CA ARG A 421 -28.57 -17.92 2.19
C ARG A 421 -28.80 -17.02 3.40
N ALA A 422 -27.94 -16.04 3.63
CA ALA A 422 -28.10 -15.05 4.69
C ALA A 422 -29.45 -14.31 4.57
N VAL A 423 -29.80 -13.87 3.37
CA VAL A 423 -31.09 -13.21 3.09
C VAL A 423 -32.27 -14.17 3.27
N GLN A 424 -32.15 -15.42 2.78
CA GLN A 424 -33.18 -16.45 2.97
C GLN A 424 -33.44 -16.75 4.45
N ASN A 425 -32.37 -16.92 5.24
CA ASN A 425 -32.48 -17.15 6.67
C ASN A 425 -33.19 -15.96 7.36
N GLN A 426 -32.88 -14.72 6.96
CA GLN A 426 -33.55 -13.53 7.47
C GLN A 426 -35.05 -13.54 7.15
N MET A 427 -35.44 -13.92 5.92
CA MET A 427 -36.86 -14.03 5.51
C MET A 427 -37.61 -15.13 6.27
N ASP A 428 -36.95 -16.25 6.58
CA ASP A 428 -37.49 -17.36 7.35
C ASP A 428 -37.58 -17.07 8.87
N GLY A 429 -37.15 -15.88 9.33
CA GLY A 429 -37.05 -15.56 10.76
C GLY A 429 -35.94 -16.31 11.51
N LYS A 430 -34.97 -16.89 10.78
CA LYS A 430 -33.77 -17.52 11.34
C LYS A 430 -32.67 -16.46 11.45
N PHE A 431 -32.49 -15.93 12.64
CA PHE A 431 -31.50 -14.89 12.88
C PHE A 431 -30.14 -15.48 13.28
N CYS A 432 -29.06 -14.82 12.85
CA CYS A 432 -27.74 -15.01 13.43
C CYS A 432 -27.77 -14.54 14.88
N TYR A 433 -27.58 -15.46 15.83
CA TYR A 433 -27.32 -15.11 17.22
C TYR A 433 -25.83 -14.87 17.38
N THR A 434 -25.42 -13.60 17.50
CA THR A 434 -24.07 -13.25 17.93
C THR A 434 -24.07 -13.17 19.45
N ASP A 435 -23.94 -14.32 20.11
CA ASP A 435 -23.62 -14.32 21.53
C ASP A 435 -22.21 -13.73 21.69
N VAL A 436 -22.15 -12.58 22.37
CA VAL A 436 -20.92 -11.82 22.67
C VAL A 436 -20.27 -12.33 23.94
#